data_AF-U2RAS7-F1
#
_entry.id   AF-U2RAS7-F1
#
_cell.length_a   1.000
_cell.length_b   1.000
_cell.length_c   1.000
_cell.angle_alpha   90.00
_cell.angle_beta   90.00
_cell.angle_gamma   90.00
#
_symmetry.space_group_name_H-M   'P 1'
#
loop_
_entity.id
_entity.type
_entity.pdbx_description
1 polymer ?
#
loop_
_entity_poly.entity_id
_entity_poly.type
_entity_poly.pdbx_seq_one_letter_code
_entity_poly.pdbx_strand_id
1 'polypeptide(L)'
;MKKIIILFLTVMSLQIFGANYRVTGNKLTQKELMTNNSEIEKEIKRFFTEDYIEVFKDELAKRTGGYEELEKAYSSLGDKYISEMEYKINEINYLSDKKANVITELKGIDFERLDVEKILDEKNVDNKLIKELFSNLSKEEMVEIFQMDETEAEEIVIKKFLPHLIEVILEEIDRVKTYRVDKIELELDKINGKWEITAEN
;
A
#
# COMPACT_ATOMS: atom_id res chain seq x y z
N MET A 1 -16.61 -46.09 -4.56
CA MET A 1 -15.28 -45.63 -5.06
C MET A 1 -15.35 -44.37 -5.91
N LYS A 2 -16.22 -44.24 -6.93
CA LYS A 2 -16.30 -43.01 -7.76
C LYS A 2 -16.53 -41.70 -6.98
N LYS A 3 -17.32 -41.70 -5.91
CA LYS A 3 -17.59 -40.50 -5.08
C LYS A 3 -16.38 -40.04 -4.22
N ILE A 4 -15.51 -40.96 -3.79
CA ILE A 4 -14.31 -40.64 -2.99
C ILE A 4 -13.19 -40.10 -3.89
N ILE A 5 -13.06 -40.61 -5.11
CA ILE A 5 -12.09 -40.14 -6.11
C ILE A 5 -12.41 -38.70 -6.56
N ILE A 6 -13.69 -38.36 -6.72
CA ILE A 6 -14.11 -36.98 -7.05
C ILE A 6 -13.80 -36.02 -5.90
N LEU A 7 -13.99 -36.45 -4.65
CA LEU A 7 -13.62 -35.66 -3.46
C LEU A 7 -12.10 -35.45 -3.37
N PHE A 8 -11.31 -36.49 -3.66
CA PHE A 8 -9.83 -36.39 -3.69
C PHE A 8 -9.32 -35.48 -4.81
N LEU A 9 -9.97 -35.46 -5.97
CA LEU A 9 -9.62 -34.55 -7.08
C LEU A 9 -9.97 -33.09 -6.77
N THR A 10 -11.02 -32.83 -5.99
CA THR A 10 -11.38 -31.48 -5.53
C THR A 10 -10.45 -30.98 -4.42
N VAL A 11 -10.00 -31.87 -3.54
CA VAL A 11 -9.02 -31.53 -2.48
C VAL A 11 -7.62 -31.35 -3.07
N MET A 12 -7.23 -32.12 -4.09
CA MET A 12 -5.93 -31.91 -4.74
C MET A 12 -5.91 -30.67 -5.65
N SER A 13 -7.02 -30.25 -6.27
CA SER A 13 -7.05 -28.93 -6.93
C SER A 13 -6.81 -27.75 -5.99
N LEU A 14 -6.94 -27.93 -4.67
CA LEU A 14 -6.61 -26.92 -3.66
C LEU A 14 -5.12 -26.91 -3.27
N GLN A 15 -4.30 -27.88 -3.71
CA GLN A 15 -2.91 -28.05 -3.24
C GLN A 15 -1.85 -28.20 -4.35
N ILE A 16 -2.21 -28.29 -5.64
CA ILE A 16 -1.24 -28.64 -6.69
C ILE A 16 -0.32 -27.47 -7.14
N PHE A 17 -0.55 -26.22 -6.72
CA PHE A 17 0.37 -25.11 -7.02
C PHE A 17 0.72 -24.34 -5.75
N GLY A 18 1.98 -23.96 -5.60
CA GLY A 18 2.64 -23.53 -4.36
C GLY A 18 2.15 -22.22 -3.71
N ALA A 19 0.88 -21.86 -3.88
CA ALA A 19 0.23 -20.74 -3.25
C ALA A 19 -0.99 -21.23 -2.45
N ASN A 20 -1.09 -20.81 -1.18
CA ASN A 20 -2.13 -21.23 -0.24
C ASN A 20 -3.46 -20.50 -0.49
N TYR A 21 -4.05 -20.61 -1.68
CA TYR A 21 -5.36 -20.00 -2.00
C TYR A 21 -6.41 -21.02 -2.46
N ARG A 22 -7.67 -20.68 -2.20
CA ARG A 22 -8.83 -21.51 -2.53
C ARG A 22 -9.23 -21.31 -4.00
N VAL A 23 -9.65 -22.37 -4.68
CA VAL A 23 -10.21 -22.29 -6.05
C VAL A 23 -11.64 -22.84 -6.05
N THR A 24 -12.61 -22.04 -6.52
CA THR A 24 -14.05 -22.36 -6.54
C THR A 24 -14.68 -22.10 -7.92
N GLY A 25 -15.94 -22.53 -8.13
CA GLY A 25 -16.71 -22.21 -9.35
C GLY A 25 -16.55 -23.13 -10.58
N ASN A 26 -16.25 -24.41 -10.39
CA ASN A 26 -15.62 -25.24 -11.44
C ASN A 26 -16.56 -25.85 -12.52
N LYS A 27 -16.28 -25.52 -13.80
CA LYS A 27 -16.54 -26.38 -15.00
C LYS A 27 -15.29 -26.58 -15.89
N LEU A 28 -14.10 -26.20 -15.42
CA LEU A 28 -12.83 -26.24 -16.15
C LEU A 28 -12.05 -27.55 -15.92
N THR A 29 -11.28 -27.96 -16.92
CA THR A 29 -10.33 -29.06 -16.79
C THR A 29 -9.14 -28.66 -15.92
N GLN A 30 -8.42 -29.64 -15.37
CA GLN A 30 -7.21 -29.39 -14.57
C GLN A 30 -6.15 -28.58 -15.35
N LYS A 31 -5.98 -28.87 -16.65
CA LYS A 31 -5.04 -28.14 -17.51
C LYS A 31 -5.44 -26.67 -17.68
N GLU A 32 -6.73 -26.40 -17.85
CA GLU A 32 -7.24 -25.02 -17.98
C GLU A 32 -7.08 -24.26 -16.67
N LEU A 33 -7.37 -24.89 -15.52
CA LEU A 33 -7.15 -24.28 -14.20
C LEU A 33 -5.69 -23.90 -13.98
N MET A 34 -4.75 -24.79 -14.34
CA MET A 34 -3.32 -24.50 -14.23
C MET A 34 -2.91 -23.25 -15.01
N THR A 35 -3.31 -23.19 -16.28
CA THR A 35 -2.97 -22.07 -17.15
C THR A 35 -3.65 -20.79 -16.67
N ASN A 36 -4.95 -20.83 -16.41
CA ASN A 36 -5.71 -19.65 -16.01
C ASN A 36 -5.26 -19.11 -14.64
N ASN A 37 -5.02 -19.97 -13.64
CA ASN A 37 -4.54 -19.52 -12.34
C ASN A 37 -3.19 -18.81 -12.46
N SER A 38 -2.25 -19.36 -13.24
CA SER A 38 -0.94 -18.73 -13.44
C SER A 38 -1.03 -17.40 -14.19
N GLU A 39 -1.97 -17.26 -15.13
CA GLU A 39 -2.25 -16.00 -15.82
C GLU A 39 -2.87 -14.96 -14.86
N ILE A 40 -3.85 -15.36 -14.06
CA ILE A 40 -4.49 -14.52 -13.04
C ILE A 40 -3.46 -14.06 -12.01
N GLU A 41 -2.62 -14.95 -11.48
CA GLU A 41 -1.55 -14.59 -10.52
C GLU A 41 -0.61 -13.51 -11.08
N LYS A 42 -0.26 -13.59 -12.37
CA LYS A 42 0.57 -12.57 -13.03
C LYS A 42 -0.15 -11.25 -13.17
N GLU A 43 -1.44 -11.28 -13.49
CA GLU A 43 -2.24 -10.07 -13.60
C GLU A 43 -2.44 -9.39 -12.24
N ILE A 44 -2.74 -10.15 -11.19
CA ILE A 44 -2.80 -9.63 -9.82
C ILE A 44 -1.46 -9.03 -9.40
N LYS A 45 -0.35 -9.71 -9.73
CA LYS A 45 0.98 -9.17 -9.45
C LYS A 45 1.21 -7.84 -10.18
N ARG A 46 0.96 -7.79 -11.48
CA ARG A 46 1.09 -6.58 -12.30
C ARG A 46 0.30 -5.43 -11.68
N PHE A 47 -0.96 -5.68 -11.34
CA PHE A 47 -1.84 -4.70 -10.70
C PHE A 47 -1.23 -4.10 -9.43
N PHE A 48 -0.84 -4.93 -8.46
CA PHE A 48 -0.28 -4.41 -7.21
C PHE A 48 1.11 -3.78 -7.36
N THR A 49 1.91 -4.16 -8.37
CA THR A 49 3.25 -3.61 -8.57
C THR A 49 3.33 -2.43 -9.54
N GLU A 50 2.26 -2.17 -10.30
CA GLU A 50 2.21 -1.15 -11.34
C GLU A 50 0.96 -0.27 -11.13
N ASP A 51 -0.20 -0.74 -11.59
CA ASP A 51 -1.45 0.04 -11.65
C ASP A 51 -1.84 0.65 -10.29
N TYR A 52 -1.83 -0.15 -9.21
CA TYR A 52 -2.17 0.32 -7.87
C TYR A 52 -1.18 1.39 -7.37
N ILE A 53 0.12 1.20 -7.62
CA ILE A 53 1.16 2.14 -7.19
C ILE A 53 1.03 3.47 -7.94
N GLU A 54 0.74 3.42 -9.24
CA GLU A 54 0.53 4.61 -10.07
C GLU A 54 -0.65 5.43 -9.55
N VAL A 55 -1.81 4.79 -9.37
CA VAL A 55 -3.02 5.44 -8.82
C VAL A 55 -2.75 6.02 -7.43
N PHE A 56 -2.09 5.25 -6.55
CA PHE A 56 -1.74 5.68 -5.21
C PHE A 56 -0.84 6.93 -5.22
N LYS A 57 0.21 6.95 -6.05
CA LYS A 57 1.10 8.12 -6.16
C LYS A 57 0.39 9.35 -6.73
N ASP A 58 -0.48 9.16 -7.71
CA ASP A 58 -1.30 10.22 -8.28
C ASP A 58 -2.27 10.82 -7.25
N GLU A 59 -2.87 9.99 -6.39
CA GLU A 59 -3.72 10.47 -5.30
C GLU A 59 -2.95 11.25 -4.25
N LEU A 60 -1.72 10.82 -3.90
CA LEU A 60 -0.84 11.56 -2.99
C LEU A 60 -0.48 12.93 -3.57
N ALA A 61 -0.11 13.00 -4.85
CA ALA A 61 0.23 14.26 -5.52
C ALA A 61 -0.96 15.24 -5.59
N LYS A 62 -2.19 14.74 -5.75
CA LYS A 62 -3.38 15.61 -5.71
C LYS A 62 -3.63 16.25 -4.34
N ARG A 63 -3.18 15.63 -3.26
CA ARG A 63 -3.38 16.11 -1.88
C ARG A 63 -2.42 17.23 -1.48
N THR A 64 -1.28 17.34 -2.15
CA THR A 64 -0.23 18.32 -1.81
C THR A 64 -0.50 19.69 -2.43
N GLY A 65 -1.42 19.78 -3.40
CA GLY A 65 -1.81 21.03 -4.05
C GLY A 65 -0.69 21.73 -4.81
N GLY A 66 0.39 21.03 -5.15
CA GLY A 66 1.58 21.61 -5.79
C GLY A 66 2.62 22.21 -4.83
N TYR A 67 2.45 22.05 -3.51
CA TYR A 67 3.44 22.52 -2.53
C TYR A 67 4.59 21.51 -2.42
N GLU A 68 5.77 21.92 -2.87
CA GLU A 68 6.94 21.05 -3.10
C GLU A 68 7.36 20.26 -1.84
N GLU A 69 7.32 20.90 -0.67
CA GLU A 69 7.73 20.27 0.58
C GLU A 69 6.72 19.22 1.04
N LEU A 70 5.42 19.44 0.83
CA LEU A 70 4.38 18.44 1.07
C LEU A 70 4.50 17.29 0.07
N GLU A 71 4.81 17.58 -1.19
CA GLU A 71 5.08 16.54 -2.20
C GLU A 71 6.21 15.61 -1.78
N LYS A 72 7.33 16.17 -1.30
CA LYS A 72 8.47 15.39 -0.80
C LYS A 72 8.11 14.55 0.43
N ALA A 73 7.38 15.14 1.36
CA ALA A 73 6.91 14.47 2.57
C ALA A 73 6.00 13.28 2.25
N TYR A 74 4.97 13.51 1.44
CA TYR A 74 4.00 12.48 1.04
C TYR A 74 4.66 11.41 0.18
N SER A 75 5.60 11.78 -0.69
CA SER A 75 6.36 10.81 -1.48
C SER A 75 7.18 9.88 -0.58
N SER A 76 7.83 10.41 0.47
CA SER A 76 8.63 9.62 1.39
C SER A 76 7.79 8.64 2.21
N LEU A 77 6.62 9.08 2.70
CA LEU A 77 5.65 8.21 3.36
C LEU A 77 5.06 7.17 2.41
N GLY A 78 4.77 7.58 1.17
CA GLY A 78 4.24 6.70 0.13
C GLY A 78 5.23 5.62 -0.29
N ASP A 79 6.50 5.97 -0.48
CA ASP A 79 7.56 5.01 -0.80
C ASP A 79 7.78 4.03 0.36
N LYS A 80 7.69 4.51 1.63
CA LYS A 80 7.71 3.63 2.80
C LYS A 80 6.53 2.66 2.79
N TYR A 81 5.31 3.13 2.56
CA TYR A 81 4.12 2.28 2.44
C TYR A 81 4.28 1.21 1.35
N ILE A 82 4.71 1.60 0.15
CA ILE A 82 4.93 0.67 -0.97
C ILE A 82 6.01 -0.36 -0.62
N SER A 83 7.07 0.02 0.10
CA SER A 83 8.14 -0.90 0.48
C SER A 83 7.71 -1.97 1.49
N GLU A 84 6.67 -1.69 2.27
CA GLU A 84 6.16 -2.59 3.31
C GLU A 84 4.86 -3.29 2.94
N MET A 85 4.25 -2.91 1.81
CA MET A 85 3.01 -3.52 1.40
C MET A 85 3.22 -4.97 0.97
N GLU A 86 2.32 -5.84 1.37
CA GLU A 86 2.30 -7.25 1.00
C GLU A 86 0.89 -7.59 0.53
N TYR A 87 0.77 -8.23 -0.63
CA TYR A 87 -0.53 -8.73 -1.09
C TYR A 87 -0.55 -10.25 -1.12
N LYS A 88 -1.74 -10.81 -0.91
CA LYS A 88 -1.97 -12.25 -0.91
C LYS A 88 -3.27 -12.57 -1.63
N ILE A 89 -3.22 -13.52 -2.56
CA ILE A 89 -4.44 -14.10 -3.12
C ILE A 89 -5.00 -15.09 -2.10
N ASN A 90 -6.29 -14.97 -1.80
CA ASN A 90 -7.01 -15.85 -0.88
C ASN A 90 -7.92 -16.82 -1.62
N GLU A 91 -8.60 -16.34 -2.66
CA GLU A 91 -9.53 -17.16 -3.45
C GLU A 91 -9.57 -16.71 -4.91
N ILE A 92 -9.66 -17.68 -5.82
CA ILE A 92 -10.07 -17.49 -7.21
C ILE A 92 -11.39 -18.23 -7.41
N ASN A 93 -12.46 -17.50 -7.64
CA ASN A 93 -13.79 -18.02 -7.90
C ASN A 93 -14.14 -17.86 -9.38
N TYR A 94 -14.14 -18.96 -10.13
CA TYR A 94 -14.49 -18.94 -11.54
C TYR A 94 -16.00 -18.83 -11.75
N LEU A 95 -16.44 -17.78 -12.44
CA LEU A 95 -17.83 -17.64 -12.88
C LEU A 95 -18.06 -18.31 -14.25
N SER A 96 -17.00 -18.38 -15.08
CA SER A 96 -16.95 -19.10 -16.35
C SER A 96 -15.50 -19.40 -16.75
N ASP A 97 -15.28 -19.93 -17.96
CA ASP A 97 -13.95 -20.07 -18.56
C ASP A 97 -13.30 -18.72 -18.94
N LYS A 98 -14.08 -17.63 -18.86
CA LYS A 98 -13.66 -16.27 -19.25
C LYS A 98 -13.94 -15.20 -18.19
N LYS A 99 -14.45 -15.56 -17.01
CA LYS A 99 -14.75 -14.61 -15.95
C LYS A 99 -14.45 -15.22 -14.58
N ALA A 100 -13.81 -14.47 -13.70
CA ALA A 100 -13.48 -14.88 -12.35
C ALA A 100 -13.54 -13.69 -11.38
N ASN A 101 -13.88 -13.96 -10.13
CA ASN A 101 -13.69 -13.03 -9.03
C ASN A 101 -12.51 -13.51 -8.20
N VAL A 102 -11.62 -12.60 -7.80
CA VAL A 102 -10.44 -12.91 -7.01
C VAL A 102 -10.51 -12.11 -5.72
N ILE A 103 -10.41 -12.81 -4.60
CA ILE A 103 -10.30 -12.18 -3.29
C ILE A 103 -8.82 -12.09 -2.94
N THR A 104 -8.36 -10.88 -2.66
CA THR A 104 -7.01 -10.60 -2.17
C THR A 104 -7.04 -9.93 -0.80
N GLU A 105 -5.95 -10.08 -0.08
CA GLU A 105 -5.62 -9.29 1.11
C GLU A 105 -4.46 -8.38 0.74
N LEU A 106 -4.57 -7.09 1.06
CA LEU A 106 -3.49 -6.12 1.01
C LEU A 106 -3.13 -5.76 2.45
N LYS A 107 -1.93 -6.12 2.88
CA LYS A 107 -1.35 -5.67 4.13
C LYS A 107 -0.52 -4.42 3.84
N GLY A 108 -0.72 -3.37 4.63
CA GLY A 108 0.03 -2.12 4.53
C GLY A 108 0.13 -1.43 5.87
N ILE A 109 0.92 -0.34 5.93
CA ILE A 109 1.08 0.47 7.14
C ILE A 109 -0.27 1.06 7.53
N ASP A 110 -0.61 0.95 8.81
CA ASP A 110 -1.82 1.52 9.38
C ASP A 110 -1.55 2.95 9.86
N PHE A 111 -1.63 3.90 8.93
CA PHE A 111 -1.44 5.32 9.25
C PHE A 111 -2.52 5.88 10.19
N GLU A 112 -3.72 5.28 10.24
CA GLU A 112 -4.79 5.73 11.12
C GLU A 112 -4.53 5.40 12.59
N ARG A 113 -3.76 4.33 12.84
CA ARG A 113 -3.32 3.94 14.19
C ARG A 113 -2.00 4.55 14.61
N LEU A 114 -1.33 5.31 13.74
CA LEU A 114 -0.17 6.10 14.13
C LEU A 114 -0.64 7.29 14.95
N ASP A 115 -0.42 7.21 16.26
CA ASP A 115 -0.72 8.28 17.20
C ASP A 115 0.40 9.34 17.15
N VAL A 116 0.30 10.24 16.18
CA VAL A 116 1.30 11.31 15.97
C VAL A 116 1.42 12.22 17.19
N GLU A 117 0.33 12.49 17.90
CA GLU A 117 0.38 13.30 19.13
C GLU A 117 1.22 12.62 20.19
N LYS A 118 1.03 11.31 20.41
CA LYS A 118 1.88 10.56 21.34
C LYS A 118 3.34 10.45 20.89
N ILE A 119 3.60 10.36 19.58
CA ILE A 119 4.97 10.38 19.04
C ILE A 119 5.65 11.69 19.44
N LEU A 120 4.96 12.81 19.32
CA LEU A 120 5.48 14.13 19.65
C LEU A 120 5.63 14.32 21.17
N ASP A 121 4.64 13.92 21.95
CA ASP A 121 4.61 14.01 23.42
C ASP A 121 5.70 13.17 24.14
N GLU A 122 6.35 12.22 23.44
CA GLU A 122 7.52 11.56 24.00
C GLU A 122 8.62 12.60 24.24
N LYS A 123 8.96 12.88 25.51
CA LYS A 123 9.97 13.85 25.97
C LYS A 123 11.28 13.94 25.17
N ASN A 124 11.64 12.92 24.40
CA ASN A 124 12.83 12.88 23.56
C ASN A 124 12.58 13.34 22.12
N VAL A 125 11.37 13.16 21.58
CA VAL A 125 10.98 13.55 20.22
C VAL A 125 10.75 15.04 20.12
N ASP A 126 9.98 15.64 21.03
CA ASP A 126 9.83 17.10 21.13
C ASP A 126 11.20 17.79 21.25
N ASN A 127 12.09 17.28 22.10
CA ASN A 127 13.42 17.83 22.26
C ASN A 127 14.31 17.59 21.01
N LYS A 128 14.16 16.48 20.28
CA LYS A 128 14.88 16.23 19.01
C LYS A 128 14.40 17.21 17.94
N LEU A 129 13.09 17.31 17.74
CA LEU A 129 12.44 18.17 16.76
C LEU A 129 12.71 19.65 17.01
N ILE A 130 12.51 20.14 18.24
CA ILE A 130 12.81 21.52 18.65
C ILE A 130 14.31 21.78 18.47
N LYS A 131 15.18 20.88 18.95
CA LYS A 131 16.62 21.05 18.79
C LYS A 131 17.02 21.09 17.32
N GLU A 132 16.50 20.22 16.47
CA GLU A 132 16.83 20.21 15.03
C GLU A 132 16.30 21.46 14.33
N LEU A 133 15.08 21.91 14.63
CA LEU A 133 14.52 23.18 14.17
C LEU A 133 15.43 24.37 14.51
N PHE A 134 15.76 24.55 15.80
CA PHE A 134 16.51 25.72 16.26
C PHE A 134 18.02 25.61 16.03
N SER A 135 18.58 24.40 15.95
CA SER A 135 20.00 24.22 15.61
C SER A 135 20.28 24.45 14.13
N ASN A 136 19.27 24.26 13.27
CA ASN A 136 19.35 24.50 11.82
C ASN A 136 18.95 25.92 11.41
N LEU A 137 18.74 26.81 12.38
CA LEU A 137 18.54 28.24 12.18
C LEU A 137 19.73 29.01 12.76
N SER A 138 20.42 29.78 11.91
CA SER A 138 21.39 30.77 12.35
C SER A 138 20.70 31.91 13.12
N LYS A 139 21.47 32.68 13.88
CA LYS A 139 20.94 33.88 14.55
C LYS A 139 20.38 34.88 13.55
N GLU A 140 21.05 35.00 12.41
CA GLU A 140 20.66 35.85 11.30
C GLU A 140 19.32 35.39 10.71
N GLU A 141 19.16 34.09 10.42
CA GLU A 141 17.89 33.53 9.94
C GLU A 141 16.75 33.69 10.96
N MET A 142 17.01 33.50 12.25
CA MET A 142 15.99 33.75 13.28
C MET A 142 15.54 35.22 13.27
N VAL A 143 16.48 36.16 13.20
CA VAL A 143 16.17 37.60 13.17
C VAL A 143 15.39 37.97 11.90
N GLU A 144 15.73 37.38 10.76
CA GLU A 144 14.99 37.56 9.51
C GLU A 144 13.56 37.02 9.61
N ILE A 145 13.36 35.81 10.15
CA ILE A 145 12.02 35.22 10.37
C ILE A 145 11.16 36.08 11.29
N PHE A 146 11.73 36.66 12.35
CA PHE A 146 10.99 37.57 13.26
C PHE A 146 10.64 38.93 12.63
N GLN A 147 11.21 39.26 11.49
CA GLN A 147 10.95 40.51 10.75
C GLN A 147 10.06 40.30 9.51
N MET A 148 9.86 39.05 9.10
CA MET A 148 8.97 38.66 8.01
C MET A 148 7.50 38.77 8.41
N ASP A 149 6.61 38.75 7.42
CA ASP A 149 5.20 38.52 7.71
C ASP A 149 4.96 37.08 8.20
N GLU A 150 3.87 36.88 8.92
CA GLU A 150 3.54 35.61 9.58
C GLU A 150 3.46 34.44 8.59
N THR A 151 2.99 34.67 7.35
CA THR A 151 2.87 33.63 6.32
C THR A 151 4.22 33.24 5.75
N GLU A 152 5.09 34.21 5.46
CA GLU A 152 6.47 33.94 5.00
C GLU A 152 7.30 33.22 6.08
N ALA A 153 7.16 33.65 7.34
CA ALA A 153 7.80 33.00 8.48
C ALA A 153 7.31 31.56 8.66
N GLU A 154 5.99 31.33 8.56
CA GLU A 154 5.38 30.01 8.66
C GLU A 154 5.86 29.08 7.53
N GLU A 155 5.96 29.57 6.29
CA GLU A 155 6.43 28.79 5.15
C GLU A 155 7.88 28.30 5.34
N ILE A 156 8.77 29.17 5.84
CA ILE A 156 10.17 28.81 6.14
C ILE A 156 10.24 27.77 7.25
N VAL A 157 9.43 27.95 8.30
CA VAL A 157 9.37 27.01 9.41
C VAL A 157 8.84 25.65 8.94
N ILE A 158 7.75 25.61 8.17
CA ILE A 158 7.21 24.38 7.59
C ILE A 158 8.27 23.69 6.72
N LYS A 159 8.94 24.43 5.84
CA LYS A 159 9.97 23.88 4.94
C LYS A 159 11.14 23.24 5.68
N LYS A 160 11.56 23.84 6.81
CA LYS A 160 12.65 23.29 7.62
C LYS A 160 12.16 22.20 8.59
N PHE A 161 10.95 22.30 9.11
CA PHE A 161 10.41 21.37 10.11
C PHE A 161 9.91 20.07 9.49
N LEU A 162 9.11 20.18 8.41
CA LEU A 162 8.38 19.07 7.82
C LEU A 162 9.30 17.87 7.48
N PRO A 163 10.51 18.05 6.89
CA PRO A 163 11.41 16.92 6.65
C PRO A 163 11.79 16.14 7.92
N HIS A 164 12.04 16.84 9.04
CA HIS A 164 12.43 16.21 10.31
C HIS A 164 11.23 15.52 10.98
N LEU A 165 10.04 16.13 10.88
CA LEU A 165 8.81 15.48 11.34
C LEU A 165 8.57 14.17 10.59
N ILE A 166 8.77 14.16 9.27
CA ILE A 166 8.63 12.94 8.45
C ILE A 166 9.66 11.89 8.86
N GLU A 167 10.92 12.28 9.11
CA GLU A 167 11.95 11.36 9.61
C GLU A 167 11.52 10.68 10.91
N VAL A 168 11.03 11.46 11.89
CA VAL A 168 10.51 10.94 13.16
C VAL A 168 9.33 9.99 12.95
N ILE A 169 8.39 10.34 12.07
CA ILE A 169 7.24 9.46 11.76
C ILE A 169 7.71 8.15 11.12
N LEU A 170 8.68 8.20 10.20
CA LEU A 170 9.24 7.00 9.55
C LEU A 170 9.98 6.11 10.55
N GLU A 171 10.78 6.70 11.45
CA GLU A 171 11.43 5.98 12.56
C GLU A 171 10.39 5.28 13.44
N GLU A 172 9.26 5.95 13.73
CA GLU A 172 8.21 5.36 14.53
C GLU A 172 7.53 4.19 13.84
N ILE A 173 7.18 4.33 12.56
CA ILE A 173 6.58 3.26 11.75
C ILE A 173 7.40 1.98 11.88
N ASP A 174 8.73 2.09 11.76
CA ASP A 174 9.66 0.97 11.93
C ASP A 174 9.67 0.37 13.34
N ARG A 175 9.43 1.23 14.35
CA ARG A 175 9.40 0.86 15.77
C ARG A 175 8.12 0.13 16.16
N VAL A 176 6.95 0.68 15.81
CA VAL A 176 5.64 0.16 16.24
C VAL A 176 5.11 -0.93 15.34
N LYS A 177 5.50 -0.93 14.06
CA LYS A 177 5.11 -1.96 13.08
C LYS A 177 3.60 -2.18 13.04
N THR A 178 2.86 -1.08 13.00
CA THR A 178 1.39 -1.09 12.94
C THR A 178 0.94 -1.33 11.51
N TYR A 179 0.33 -2.48 11.27
CA TYR A 179 -0.19 -2.89 9.97
C TYR A 179 -1.70 -3.08 10.01
N ARG A 180 -2.35 -2.76 8.89
CA ARG A 180 -3.73 -3.14 8.60
C ARG A 180 -3.75 -4.13 7.45
N VAL A 181 -4.82 -4.91 7.38
CA VAL A 181 -5.06 -5.85 6.29
C VAL A 181 -6.43 -5.54 5.72
N ASP A 182 -6.42 -5.06 4.47
CA ASP A 182 -7.61 -4.72 3.72
C ASP A 182 -7.95 -5.89 2.79
N LYS A 183 -9.23 -6.22 2.69
CA LYS A 183 -9.72 -7.26 1.78
C LYS A 183 -10.24 -6.58 0.52
N ILE A 184 -9.74 -7.00 -0.63
CA ILE A 184 -10.08 -6.43 -1.94
C ILE A 184 -10.73 -7.53 -2.79
N GLU A 185 -11.83 -7.20 -3.46
CA GLU A 185 -12.45 -8.08 -4.45
C GLU A 185 -12.18 -7.56 -5.86
N LEU A 186 -11.50 -8.37 -6.67
CA LEU A 186 -11.15 -8.04 -8.05
C LEU A 186 -12.02 -8.85 -9.01
N GLU A 187 -12.67 -8.18 -9.95
CA GLU A 187 -13.32 -8.83 -11.09
C GLU A 187 -12.34 -8.94 -12.24
N LEU A 188 -12.24 -10.14 -12.83
CA LEU A 188 -11.38 -10.39 -13.98
C LEU A 188 -12.18 -10.99 -15.13
N ASP A 189 -11.93 -10.47 -16.33
CA ASP A 189 -12.46 -11.00 -17.58
C ASP A 189 -11.32 -11.45 -18.50
N LYS A 190 -11.60 -12.48 -19.31
CA LYS A 190 -10.66 -12.98 -20.32
C LYS A 190 -10.87 -12.23 -21.64
N ILE A 191 -10.11 -11.16 -21.85
CA ILE A 191 -10.16 -10.28 -23.01
C ILE A 191 -9.05 -10.68 -23.98
N ASN A 192 -9.40 -10.98 -25.24
CA ASN A 192 -8.45 -11.41 -26.28
C ASN A 192 -7.52 -12.56 -25.83
N GLY A 193 -8.01 -13.45 -24.97
CA GLY A 193 -7.26 -14.60 -24.46
C GLY A 193 -6.35 -14.31 -23.27
N LYS A 194 -6.34 -13.09 -22.72
CA LYS A 194 -5.61 -12.71 -21.51
C LYS A 194 -6.58 -12.36 -20.39
N TRP A 195 -6.22 -12.69 -19.16
CA TRP A 195 -6.96 -12.25 -17.98
C TRP A 195 -6.59 -10.82 -17.67
N GLU A 196 -7.59 -9.96 -17.52
CA GLU A 196 -7.43 -8.55 -17.19
C GLU A 196 -8.38 -8.22 -16.04
N ILE A 197 -7.92 -7.42 -15.09
CA ILE A 197 -8.79 -6.87 -14.04
C ILE A 197 -9.69 -5.81 -14.68
N THR A 198 -10.99 -5.95 -14.48
CA THR A 198 -12.00 -5.04 -15.03
C THR A 198 -12.70 -4.20 -13.96
N ALA A 199 -12.67 -4.63 -12.70
CA ALA A 199 -13.14 -3.84 -11.57
C ALA A 199 -12.44 -4.22 -10.26
N GLU A 200 -12.40 -3.26 -9.34
CA GLU A 200 -11.99 -3.40 -7.95
C GLU A 200 -13.16 -2.96 -7.06
N ASN A 201 -13.52 -3.79 -6.07
CA ASN A 201 -14.64 -3.56 -5.13
C ASN A 201 -14.21 -3.76 -3.67
#